data_AF-A0A0G1IDQ1-F1
#
_entry.id   AF-A0A0G1IDQ1-F1
#
_cell.length_a   1.000
_cell.length_b   1.000
_cell.length_c   1.000
_cell.angle_alpha   90.00
_cell.angle_beta   90.00
_cell.angle_gamma   90.00
#
_symmetry.space_group_name_H-M   'P 1'
#
loop_
_entity.id
_entity.type
_entity.pdbx_description
1 polymer ?
#
loop_
_entity_poly.entity_id
_entity_poly.type
_entity_poly.pdbx_seq_one_letter_code
_entity_poly.pdbx_strand_id
1 'polypeptide(L)'
;MDKIHLVPFSDFKKRALKDPEIKKEYDALEAEFSLIEQLIRKRLEKGLTQKELAQKLGTKQSAISRLEGGKFNPTFSFLGKVAKALDTKIEVSLG
;
A
#
# COMPACT_ATOMS: atom_id res chain seq x y z
N MET A 1 6.63 38.31 6.54
CA MET A 1 6.75 36.86 6.24
C MET A 1 5.69 36.15 7.03
N ASP A 2 4.66 35.63 6.39
CA ASP A 2 3.63 34.85 7.07
C ASP A 2 4.26 33.60 7.70
N LYS A 3 3.95 33.36 8.97
CA LYS A 3 4.45 32.18 9.70
C LYS A 3 3.85 30.94 9.06
N ILE A 4 4.69 30.02 8.61
CA ILE A 4 4.26 28.69 8.18
C ILE A 4 3.65 27.97 9.39
N HIS A 5 2.37 27.62 9.30
CA HIS A 5 1.67 26.86 10.32
C HIS A 5 1.66 25.37 9.92
N LEU A 6 2.44 24.56 10.63
CA LEU A 6 2.49 23.11 10.42
C LEU A 6 1.30 22.43 11.09
N VAL A 7 0.70 21.48 10.39
CA VAL A 7 -0.43 20.69 10.86
C VAL A 7 -0.06 19.21 10.80
N PRO A 8 -0.30 18.42 11.86
CA PRO A 8 -0.14 16.97 11.81
C PRO A 8 -1.02 16.34 10.73
N PHE A 9 -0.48 15.37 9.98
CA PHE A 9 -1.24 14.68 8.94
C PHE A 9 -2.53 14.04 9.47
N SER A 10 -2.52 13.52 10.71
CA SER A 10 -3.71 12.99 11.38
C SER A 10 -4.85 14.01 11.48
N ASP A 11 -4.52 15.27 11.81
CA ASP A 11 -5.49 16.33 12.00
C ASP A 11 -5.95 16.92 10.67
N PHE A 12 -5.07 16.95 9.67
CA PHE A 12 -5.44 17.24 8.29
C PHE A 12 -6.42 16.19 7.75
N LYS A 13 -6.07 14.89 7.86
CA LYS A 13 -6.90 13.78 7.41
C LYS A 13 -8.28 13.80 8.06
N LYS A 14 -8.35 14.01 9.38
CA LYS A 14 -9.62 14.15 10.10
C LYS A 14 -10.48 15.30 9.57
N ARG A 15 -9.88 16.42 9.17
CA ARG A 15 -10.60 17.56 8.59
C ARG A 15 -11.04 17.28 7.16
N ALA A 16 -10.16 16.74 6.33
CA ALA A 16 -10.45 16.40 4.94
C ALA A 16 -11.59 15.37 4.82
N LEU A 17 -11.60 14.35 5.68
CA LEU A 17 -12.64 13.32 5.69
C LEU A 17 -14.01 13.78 6.22
N LYS A 18 -14.15 15.05 6.65
CA LYS A 18 -15.47 15.63 6.94
C LYS A 18 -16.24 16.00 5.67
N ASP A 19 -15.54 16.21 4.56
CA ASP A 19 -16.17 16.41 3.26
C ASP A 19 -16.71 15.06 2.75
N PRO A 20 -18.01 14.94 2.48
CA PRO A 20 -18.62 13.69 2.01
C PRO A 20 -18.04 13.18 0.69
N GLU A 21 -17.69 14.06 -0.25
CA GLU A 21 -17.13 13.68 -1.55
C GLU A 21 -15.72 13.13 -1.37
N ILE A 22 -14.90 13.79 -0.54
CA ILE A 22 -13.56 13.28 -0.20
C ILE A 22 -13.68 11.94 0.52
N LYS A 23 -14.60 11.83 1.49
CA LYS A 23 -14.79 10.58 2.24
C LYS A 23 -15.19 9.43 1.32
N LYS A 24 -16.13 9.66 0.41
CA LYS A 24 -16.59 8.65 -0.54
C LYS A 24 -15.45 8.11 -1.41
N GLU A 25 -14.66 8.99 -2.01
CA GLU A 25 -13.52 8.59 -2.85
C GLU A 25 -12.41 7.93 -2.01
N TYR A 26 -12.20 8.39 -0.76
CA TYR A 26 -11.26 7.77 0.16
C TYR A 26 -11.68 6.33 0.53
N ASP A 27 -12.93 6.14 0.89
CA ASP A 27 -13.49 4.83 1.26
C ASP A 27 -13.49 3.86 0.05
N ALA A 28 -13.69 4.37 -1.17
CA ALA A 28 -13.64 3.56 -2.39
C ALA A 28 -12.25 2.92 -2.64
N LEU A 29 -11.19 3.51 -2.09
CA LEU A 29 -9.82 3.01 -2.20
C LEU A 29 -9.42 2.07 -1.05
N GLU A 30 -10.28 1.86 -0.05
CA GLU A 30 -9.96 1.15 1.19
C GLU A 30 -9.45 -0.27 0.93
N ALA A 31 -10.06 -1.00 -0.01
CA ALA A 31 -9.63 -2.36 -0.37
C ALA A 31 -8.19 -2.40 -0.90
N GLU A 32 -7.83 -1.45 -1.76
CA GLU A 32 -6.48 -1.35 -2.33
C GLU A 32 -5.45 -0.98 -1.26
N PHE A 33 -5.77 0.01 -0.42
CA PHE A 33 -4.89 0.44 0.66
C PHE A 33 -4.67 -0.67 1.69
N SER A 34 -5.73 -1.39 2.08
CA SER A 34 -5.64 -2.51 3.02
C SER A 34 -4.75 -3.63 2.48
N LEU A 35 -4.89 -4.00 1.19
CA LEU A 35 -4.02 -4.98 0.55
C LEU A 35 -2.55 -4.53 0.57
N ILE A 36 -2.29 -3.28 0.15
CA ILE A 36 -0.93 -2.72 0.09
C ILE A 36 -0.30 -2.68 1.48
N GLU A 37 -1.03 -2.23 2.49
CA GLU A 37 -0.56 -2.18 3.87
C GLU A 37 -0.17 -3.57 4.38
N GLN A 38 -0.99 -4.58 4.13
CA GLN A 38 -0.69 -5.96 4.50
C GLN A 38 0.58 -6.48 3.80
N LEU A 39 0.77 -6.20 2.52
CA LEU A 39 1.98 -6.60 1.79
C LEU A 39 3.23 -5.92 2.34
N ILE A 40 3.17 -4.61 2.63
CA ILE A 40 4.27 -3.86 3.24
C ILE A 40 4.61 -4.44 4.61
N ARG A 41 3.60 -4.68 5.46
CA ARG A 41 3.78 -5.28 6.78
C ARG A 41 4.46 -6.64 6.68
N LYS A 42 3.98 -7.53 5.81
CA LYS A 42 4.59 -8.85 5.59
C LYS A 42 6.03 -8.76 5.09
N ARG A 43 6.33 -7.81 4.20
CA ARG A 43 7.71 -7.57 3.75
C ARG A 43 8.60 -7.13 4.91
N LEU A 44 8.14 -6.20 5.75
CA LEU A 44 8.88 -5.71 6.90
C LEU A 44 9.07 -6.78 7.98
N GLU A 45 8.06 -7.63 8.23
CA GLU A 45 8.16 -8.79 9.13
C GLU A 45 9.24 -9.78 8.68
N LYS A 46 9.44 -9.95 7.36
CA LYS A 46 10.52 -10.75 6.79
C LYS A 46 11.88 -10.02 6.75
N GLY A 47 11.95 -8.78 7.23
CA GLY A 47 13.17 -7.98 7.27
C GLY A 47 13.69 -7.54 5.89
N LEU A 48 12.84 -7.55 4.86
CA LEU A 48 13.26 -7.29 3.48
C LEU A 48 13.08 -5.82 3.10
N THR A 49 14.06 -5.26 2.40
CA THR A 49 13.91 -4.03 1.63
C THR A 49 13.10 -4.29 0.34
N GLN A 50 12.58 -3.23 -0.28
CA GLN A 50 11.93 -3.34 -1.60
C GLN A 50 12.88 -3.92 -2.67
N LYS A 51 14.18 -3.61 -2.58
CA LYS A 51 15.20 -4.10 -3.52
C LYS A 51 15.42 -5.61 -3.37
N GLU A 52 15.49 -6.10 -2.14
CA GLU A 52 15.68 -7.53 -1.86
C GLU A 52 14.44 -8.35 -2.24
N LEU A 53 13.23 -7.83 -1.97
CA LEU A 53 12.01 -8.47 -2.46
C LEU A 53 11.98 -8.53 -4.00
N ALA A 54 12.39 -7.45 -4.66
CA ALA A 54 12.48 -7.43 -6.12
C ALA A 54 13.47 -8.46 -6.67
N GLN A 55 14.64 -8.62 -6.02
CA GLN A 55 15.63 -9.63 -6.36
C GLN A 55 15.07 -11.06 -6.22
N LYS A 56 14.39 -11.36 -5.10
CA LYS A 56 13.70 -12.66 -4.91
C LYS A 56 12.66 -12.97 -5.99
N LEU A 57 12.02 -11.93 -6.52
CA LEU A 57 10.98 -12.04 -7.54
C LEU A 57 11.50 -12.02 -8.98
N GLY A 58 12.80 -11.76 -9.18
CA GLY A 58 13.36 -11.54 -10.52
C GLY A 58 12.77 -10.32 -11.22
N THR A 59 12.47 -9.25 -10.47
CA THR A 59 11.91 -7.99 -11.01
C THR A 59 12.73 -6.78 -10.57
N LYS A 60 12.34 -5.58 -11.02
CA LYS A 60 12.99 -4.31 -10.66
C LYS A 60 12.42 -3.77 -9.35
N GLN A 61 13.24 -3.09 -8.54
CA GLN A 61 12.78 -2.39 -7.33
C GLN A 61 11.62 -1.43 -7.64
N SER A 62 11.63 -0.77 -8.81
CA SER A 62 10.54 0.11 -9.25
C SER A 62 9.21 -0.60 -9.43
N ALA A 63 9.18 -1.92 -9.67
CA ALA A 63 7.93 -2.68 -9.67
C ALA A 63 7.36 -2.81 -8.25
N ILE A 64 8.20 -3.09 -7.26
CA ILE A 64 7.80 -3.17 -5.85
C ILE A 64 7.41 -1.80 -5.30
N SER A 65 8.16 -0.75 -5.64
CA SER A 65 7.82 0.63 -5.27
C SER A 65 6.47 1.08 -5.84
N ARG A 66 6.16 0.74 -7.10
CA ARG A 66 4.83 1.04 -7.68
C ARG A 66 3.71 0.25 -7.00
N LEU A 67 3.96 -0.99 -6.60
CA LEU A 67 2.99 -1.85 -5.90
C LEU A 67 2.68 -1.25 -4.54
N GLU A 68 3.72 -0.99 -3.74
CA GLU A 68 3.58 -0.47 -2.38
C GLU A 68 3.13 0.99 -2.33
N GLY A 69 3.32 1.74 -3.42
CA GLY A 69 2.86 3.11 -3.55
C GLY A 69 1.43 3.25 -4.08
N GLY A 70 0.73 2.15 -4.38
CA GLY A 70 -0.63 2.20 -4.96
C GLY A 70 -0.69 2.85 -6.34
N LYS A 71 0.42 2.87 -7.08
CA LYS A 71 0.53 3.58 -8.37
C LYS A 71 0.13 2.73 -9.58
N PHE A 72 -0.23 1.47 -9.38
CA PHE A 72 -0.76 0.61 -10.44
C PHE A 72 -1.57 -0.55 -9.86
N ASN A 73 -2.54 -1.05 -10.63
CA ASN A 73 -3.32 -2.24 -10.30
C ASN A 73 -2.53 -3.52 -10.63
N PRO A 74 -2.04 -4.28 -9.64
CA PRO A 74 -1.28 -5.50 -9.88
C PRO A 74 -2.19 -6.64 -10.33
N THR A 75 -1.69 -7.49 -11.24
CA THR A 75 -2.42 -8.72 -11.59
C THR A 75 -2.42 -9.69 -10.41
N PHE A 76 -3.47 -10.50 -10.29
CA PHE A 76 -3.54 -11.54 -9.26
C PHE A 76 -2.35 -12.52 -9.33
N SER A 77 -1.87 -12.83 -10.53
CA SER A 77 -0.65 -13.64 -10.74
C SER A 77 0.59 -12.99 -10.12
N PHE A 78 0.76 -11.67 -10.26
CA PHE A 78 1.87 -10.95 -9.66
C PHE A 78 1.76 -10.94 -8.13
N LEU A 79 0.56 -10.68 -7.60
CA LEU A 79 0.30 -10.77 -6.16
C LEU A 79 0.66 -12.17 -5.62
N GLY A 80 0.30 -13.24 -6.33
CA GLY A 80 0.66 -14.61 -5.94
C GLY A 80 2.18 -14.85 -5.89
N LYS A 81 2.94 -14.28 -6.83
CA LYS A 81 4.42 -14.33 -6.78
C LYS A 81 4.95 -13.59 -5.56
N VAL A 82 4.43 -12.40 -5.28
CA VAL A 82 4.82 -11.60 -4.11
C VAL A 82 4.54 -12.37 -2.82
N ALA A 83 3.34 -12.93 -2.69
CA ALA A 83 2.95 -13.74 -1.53
C ALA A 83 3.90 -14.93 -1.32
N LYS A 84 4.23 -15.66 -2.39
CA LYS A 84 5.21 -16.75 -2.34
C LYS A 84 6.60 -16.28 -1.90
N ALA A 85 7.08 -15.15 -2.42
CA ALA A 85 8.39 -14.59 -2.04
C ALA A 85 8.43 -14.11 -0.57
N LEU A 86 7.27 -13.78 -0.02
CA LEU A 86 7.06 -13.41 1.38
C LEU A 86 6.63 -14.59 2.25
N ASP A 87 6.62 -15.83 1.72
CA ASP A 87 6.22 -17.03 2.46
C ASP A 87 4.86 -16.85 3.17
N THR A 88 3.91 -16.33 2.40
CA THR A 88 2.51 -16.11 2.80
C THR A 88 1.56 -16.56 1.68
N LYS A 89 0.27 -16.58 1.98
CA LYS A 89 -0.81 -16.87 1.03
C LYS A 89 -1.73 -15.67 0.87
N ILE A 90 -2.42 -15.60 -0.26
CA ILE A 90 -3.51 -14.65 -0.49
C ILE A 90 -4.79 -15.38 -0.12
N GLU A 91 -5.59 -14.76 0.74
CA GLU A 91 -6.95 -15.19 1.04
C GLU A 91 -7.89 -14.08 0.58
N VAL A 92 -8.94 -14.46 -0.15
CA VAL A 92 -9.98 -13.54 -0.62
C VAL A 92 -11.28 -13.98 0.04
N SER A 93 -11.83 -13.10 0.88
CA SER A 93 -13.16 -13.25 1.45
C SER A 93 -14.08 -12.19 0.87
N LEU A 94 -15.27 -12.59 0.46
CA LEU A 94 -16.35 -11.69 0.09
C LEU A 94 -17.28 -11.60 1.31
N GLY A 95 -17.58 -10.38 1.74
CA GLY A 95 -18.57 -10.11 2.79
C GLY A 95 -19.99 -10.26 2.28
#